data_AF-A0A5J4RD62-F1
#
_entry.id   AF-A0A5J4RD62-F1
#
_cell.length_a   1.000
_cell.length_b   1.000
_cell.length_c   1.000
_cell.angle_alpha   90.00
_cell.angle_beta   90.00
_cell.angle_gamma   90.00
#
_symmetry.space_group_name_H-M   'P 1'
#
loop_
_entity.id
_entity.type
_entity.pdbx_description
1 polymer ?
#
loop_
_entity_poly.entity_id
_entity_poly.type
_entity_poly.pdbx_seq_one_letter_code
_entity_poly.pdbx_strand_id
1 'polypeptide(L)'
;MIQTNMNLEEKIGYSIRLIQKAEKLALQYSPEGFHLAFSRGKDSQTLHELTRMAGVKFHAEMSYFRLNLLSFLRDAHPDKANELSFIAGRGDMAAEAYSEAIKSGLDHIQAAEIANDTLFNGLHFSPYNIIVEILWNEFSDEVSPGKAGETAKELMPECQAIFAKYNLNDDYAETTEYQSLYTELVGTILILLENELQ
;
A
#
# COMPACT_ATOMS: atom_id res chain seq x y z
N MET A 1 -21.56 28.74 -15.78
CA MET A 1 -22.86 28.35 -15.19
C MET A 1 -23.12 26.92 -15.60
N ILE A 2 -23.26 26.00 -14.64
CA ILE A 2 -23.68 24.63 -14.92
C ILE A 2 -25.18 24.69 -15.21
N GLN A 3 -25.59 24.36 -16.43
CA GLN A 3 -27.01 24.26 -16.78
C GLN A 3 -27.60 23.08 -16.03
N THR A 4 -28.56 23.34 -15.14
CA THR A 4 -29.12 22.37 -14.20
C THR A 4 -30.06 21.33 -14.85
N ASN A 5 -30.43 21.50 -16.11
CA ASN A 5 -31.34 20.61 -16.86
C ASN A 5 -30.67 20.00 -18.11
N MET A 6 -29.50 19.37 -17.95
CA MET A 6 -28.89 18.61 -19.03
C MET A 6 -29.33 17.15 -19.01
N ASN A 7 -29.68 16.60 -20.18
CA ASN A 7 -29.88 15.17 -20.37
C ASN A 7 -28.53 14.40 -20.33
N LEU A 8 -28.57 13.06 -20.35
CA LEU A 8 -27.36 12.25 -20.21
C LEU A 8 -26.36 12.47 -21.35
N GLU A 9 -26.84 12.56 -22.59
CA GLU A 9 -25.98 12.78 -23.76
C GLU A 9 -25.29 14.14 -23.71
N GLU A 10 -26.02 15.18 -23.30
CA GLU A 10 -25.48 16.52 -23.09
C GLU A 10 -24.41 16.54 -21.99
N LYS A 11 -24.63 15.79 -20.89
CA LYS A 11 -23.67 15.65 -19.79
C LYS A 11 -22.39 14.96 -20.26
N ILE A 12 -22.51 13.87 -21.01
CA ILE A 12 -21.36 13.16 -21.59
C ILE A 12 -20.59 14.09 -22.53
N GLY A 13 -21.28 14.77 -23.45
CA GLY A 13 -20.65 15.69 -24.39
C GLY A 13 -19.98 16.88 -23.70
N TYR A 14 -20.55 17.39 -22.61
CA TYR A 14 -19.92 18.42 -21.79
C TYR A 14 -18.65 17.93 -21.11
N SER A 15 -18.68 16.75 -20.49
CA SER A 15 -17.52 16.15 -19.84
C SER A 15 -16.37 15.90 -20.82
N ILE A 16 -16.67 15.36 -22.00
CA ILE A 16 -15.68 15.17 -23.08
C ILE A 16 -15.02 16.50 -23.47
N ARG A 17 -15.82 17.55 -23.73
CA ARG A 17 -15.29 18.88 -24.08
C ARG A 17 -14.44 19.48 -22.97
N LEU A 18 -14.79 19.22 -21.71
CA LEU A 18 -14.00 19.68 -20.56
C LEU A 18 -12.64 18.99 -20.51
N ILE A 19 -12.61 17.67 -20.70
CA ILE A 19 -11.38 16.87 -20.75
C ILE A 19 -10.48 17.35 -21.90
N GLN A 20 -11.02 17.52 -23.11
CA GLN A 20 -10.29 18.04 -24.27
C GLN A 20 -9.67 19.42 -24.02
N LYS A 21 -10.42 20.33 -23.39
CA LYS A 21 -9.89 21.67 -23.05
C LYS A 21 -8.74 21.61 -22.05
N ALA A 22 -8.73 20.63 -21.15
CA ALA A 22 -7.70 20.47 -20.13
C ALA A 22 -6.46 19.70 -20.64
N GLU A 23 -6.51 19.07 -21.81
CA GLU A 23 -5.39 18.29 -22.35
C GLU A 23 -4.10 19.11 -22.48
N LYS A 24 -4.20 20.36 -22.96
CA LYS A 24 -3.04 21.25 -23.08
C LYS A 24 -2.36 21.49 -21.74
N LEU A 25 -3.13 21.54 -20.65
CA LEU A 25 -2.59 21.67 -19.30
C LEU A 25 -1.90 20.37 -18.88
N ALA A 26 -2.54 19.21 -19.08
CA ALA A 26 -1.95 17.91 -18.74
C ALA A 26 -0.60 17.67 -19.45
N LEU A 27 -0.52 18.02 -20.75
CA LEU A 27 0.69 17.90 -21.55
C LEU A 27 1.83 18.85 -21.12
N GLN A 28 1.56 19.90 -20.34
CA GLN A 28 2.60 20.73 -19.74
C GLN A 28 3.29 20.04 -18.55
N TYR A 29 2.61 19.12 -17.88
CA TYR A 29 3.15 18.40 -16.72
C TYR A 29 3.75 17.04 -17.09
N SER A 30 3.20 16.36 -18.10
CA SER A 30 3.68 15.05 -18.54
C SER A 30 3.55 14.89 -20.06
N PRO A 31 4.58 14.38 -20.76
CA PRO A 31 4.45 14.05 -22.17
C PRO A 31 3.42 12.95 -22.42
N GLU A 32 3.02 12.17 -21.39
CA GLU A 32 1.99 11.14 -21.44
C GLU A 32 0.56 11.67 -21.22
N GLY A 33 0.38 12.96 -20.98
CA GLY A 33 -0.92 13.59 -20.79
C GLY A 33 -1.51 13.33 -19.40
N PHE A 34 -2.79 12.99 -19.32
CA PHE A 34 -3.47 12.77 -18.03
C PHE A 34 -2.98 11.50 -17.33
N HIS A 35 -2.72 11.59 -16.03
CA HIS A 35 -2.56 10.43 -15.14
C HIS A 35 -3.90 10.15 -14.45
N LEU A 36 -4.53 9.02 -14.77
CA LEU A 36 -5.78 8.60 -14.13
C LEU A 36 -5.52 7.52 -13.08
N ALA A 37 -5.87 7.81 -11.84
CA ALA A 37 -5.97 6.78 -10.81
C ALA A 37 -7.16 5.87 -11.15
N PHE A 38 -6.86 4.61 -11.49
CA PHE A 38 -7.85 3.65 -11.95
C PHE A 38 -8.09 2.58 -10.88
N SER A 39 -9.19 2.70 -10.13
CA SER A 39 -9.55 1.77 -9.05
C SER A 39 -10.55 0.70 -9.46
N ARG A 40 -10.98 0.69 -10.73
CA ARG A 40 -12.12 -0.09 -11.26
C ARG A 40 -13.45 0.13 -10.52
N GLY A 41 -13.57 1.10 -9.62
CA GLY A 41 -14.85 1.58 -9.11
C GLY A 41 -15.66 2.31 -10.19
N LYS A 42 -16.97 2.48 -9.96
CA LYS A 42 -17.91 3.12 -10.91
C LYS A 42 -17.40 4.48 -11.43
N ASP A 43 -16.84 5.30 -10.54
CA ASP A 43 -16.34 6.64 -10.89
C ASP A 43 -15.07 6.56 -11.74
N SER A 44 -14.11 5.71 -11.37
CA SER A 44 -12.87 5.54 -12.12
C SER A 44 -13.11 4.94 -13.51
N GLN A 45 -14.06 4.01 -13.65
CA GLN A 45 -14.49 3.46 -14.94
C GLN A 45 -15.13 4.53 -15.82
N THR A 46 -16.03 5.34 -15.24
CA THR A 46 -16.68 6.45 -15.95
C THR A 46 -15.66 7.47 -16.41
N LEU A 47 -14.72 7.87 -15.54
CA LEU A 47 -13.68 8.86 -15.88
C LEU A 47 -12.72 8.33 -16.95
N HIS A 48 -12.30 7.08 -16.83
CA HIS A 48 -11.48 6.40 -17.84
C HIS A 48 -12.17 6.41 -19.20
N GLU A 49 -13.44 6.00 -19.24
CA GLU A 49 -14.19 5.89 -20.48
C GLU A 49 -14.47 7.25 -21.13
N LEU A 50 -14.81 8.26 -20.33
CA LEU A 50 -14.96 9.64 -20.81
C LEU A 50 -13.64 10.20 -21.37
N THR A 51 -12.51 9.89 -20.74
CA THR A 51 -11.18 10.32 -21.21
C THR A 51 -10.80 9.62 -22.51
N ARG A 52 -11.10 8.32 -22.61
CA ARG A 52 -10.96 7.54 -23.84
C ARG A 52 -11.82 8.10 -24.98
N MET A 53 -13.10 8.40 -24.71
CA MET A 53 -14.02 9.01 -25.68
C MET A 53 -13.57 10.41 -26.10
N ALA A 54 -12.91 11.16 -25.22
CA ALA A 54 -12.37 12.47 -25.53
C ALA A 54 -11.18 12.43 -26.50
N GLY A 55 -10.52 11.27 -26.64
CA GLY A 55 -9.41 11.07 -27.57
C GLY A 55 -8.12 11.79 -27.16
N VAL A 56 -7.98 12.14 -25.88
CA VAL A 56 -6.81 12.84 -25.34
C VAL A 56 -5.72 11.85 -24.94
N LYS A 57 -4.47 12.30 -24.82
CA LYS A 57 -3.39 11.46 -24.27
C LYS A 57 -3.59 11.24 -22.77
N PHE A 58 -3.61 9.98 -22.34
CA PHE A 58 -3.67 9.61 -20.93
C PHE A 58 -3.03 8.25 -20.70
N HIS A 59 -2.61 8.01 -19.46
CA HIS A 59 -2.34 6.69 -18.94
C HIS A 59 -3.18 6.47 -17.68
N ALA A 60 -3.78 5.30 -17.59
CA ALA A 60 -4.54 4.87 -16.43
C ALA A 60 -3.69 3.84 -15.69
N GLU A 61 -3.21 4.23 -14.52
CA GLU A 61 -2.46 3.33 -13.66
C GLU A 61 -3.41 2.76 -12.62
N MET A 62 -3.29 1.47 -12.31
CA MET A 62 -4.05 0.84 -11.23
C MET A 62 -3.47 1.29 -9.88
N SER A 63 -3.53 2.59 -9.61
CA SER A 63 -3.00 3.25 -8.43
C SER A 63 -3.64 2.75 -7.15
N TYR A 64 -4.80 2.06 -7.22
CA TYR A 64 -5.42 1.45 -6.04
C TYR A 64 -4.46 0.51 -5.31
N PHE A 65 -3.87 -0.45 -6.01
CA PHE A 65 -2.99 -1.44 -5.38
C PHE A 65 -1.71 -0.80 -4.86
N ARG A 66 -1.12 0.13 -5.61
CA ARG A 66 0.06 0.88 -5.18
C ARG A 66 -0.21 1.74 -3.95
N LEU A 67 -1.34 2.44 -3.90
CA LEU A 67 -1.74 3.26 -2.75
C LEU A 67 -2.08 2.41 -1.53
N ASN A 68 -2.77 1.28 -1.73
CA ASN A 68 -3.08 0.32 -0.68
C ASN A 68 -1.78 -0.23 -0.06
N LEU A 69 -0.86 -0.69 -0.91
CA LEU A 69 0.45 -1.16 -0.47
C LEU A 69 1.24 -0.07 0.24
N LEU A 70 1.31 1.15 -0.30
CA LEU A 70 2.02 2.25 0.36
C LEU A 70 1.43 2.56 1.75
N SER A 71 0.10 2.56 1.89
CA SER A 71 -0.55 2.73 3.19
C SER A 71 -0.14 1.63 4.16
N PHE A 72 -0.22 0.37 3.72
CA PHE A 72 0.16 -0.78 4.52
C PHE A 72 1.64 -0.75 4.93
N LEU A 73 2.56 -0.42 4.01
CA LEU A 73 3.99 -0.36 4.31
C LEU A 73 4.31 0.76 5.30
N ARG A 74 3.62 1.91 5.27
CA ARG A 74 3.86 2.98 6.26
C ARG A 74 3.57 2.53 7.68
N ASP A 75 2.57 1.68 7.85
CA ASP A 75 2.14 1.19 9.15
C ASP A 75 2.93 -0.04 9.60
N ALA A 76 3.23 -0.97 8.69
CA ALA A 76 3.81 -2.26 9.03
C ALA A 76 5.27 -2.47 8.58
N HIS A 77 5.76 -1.78 7.55
CA HIS A 77 7.10 -1.98 6.98
C HIS A 77 7.72 -0.63 6.58
N PRO A 78 7.96 0.27 7.55
CA PRO A 78 8.38 1.64 7.26
C PRO A 78 9.73 1.72 6.52
N ASP A 79 10.56 0.67 6.62
CA ASP A 79 11.78 0.48 5.83
C ASP A 79 11.50 0.43 4.32
N LYS A 80 10.42 -0.24 3.91
CA LYS A 80 10.03 -0.43 2.51
C LYS A 80 9.12 0.67 1.97
N ALA A 81 8.56 1.52 2.82
CA ALA A 81 7.60 2.56 2.44
C ALA A 81 8.18 3.63 1.49
N ASN A 82 9.51 3.76 1.41
CA ASN A 82 10.20 4.67 0.50
C ASN A 82 10.73 3.98 -0.77
N GLU A 83 10.57 2.66 -0.90
CA GLU A 83 11.02 1.89 -2.06
C GLU A 83 10.01 1.99 -3.21
N LEU A 84 9.99 3.14 -3.89
CA LEU A 84 9.01 3.43 -4.94
C LEU A 84 8.98 2.39 -6.07
N SER A 85 10.12 1.81 -6.43
CA SER A 85 10.20 0.74 -7.44
C SER A 85 9.56 -0.56 -6.96
N PHE A 86 9.74 -0.91 -5.68
CA PHE A 86 9.07 -2.07 -5.08
C PHE A 86 7.56 -1.88 -5.08
N ILE A 87 7.10 -0.71 -4.63
CA ILE A 87 5.67 -0.37 -4.59
C ILE A 87 5.05 -0.40 -5.99
N ALA A 88 5.73 0.21 -6.97
CA ALA A 88 5.26 0.25 -8.34
C ALA A 88 5.15 -1.17 -8.93
N GLY A 89 6.22 -1.96 -8.85
CA GLY A 89 6.25 -3.32 -9.38
C GLY A 89 5.21 -4.23 -8.72
N ARG A 90 5.12 -4.19 -7.38
CA ARG A 90 4.16 -5.03 -6.63
C ARG A 90 2.71 -4.63 -6.92
N GLY A 91 2.42 -3.33 -7.03
CA GLY A 91 1.10 -2.85 -7.41
C GLY A 91 0.71 -3.23 -8.84
N ASP A 92 1.66 -3.23 -9.78
CA ASP A 92 1.42 -3.67 -11.16
C ASP A 92 1.14 -5.17 -11.24
N MET A 93 1.90 -5.99 -10.51
CA MET A 93 1.65 -7.43 -10.40
C MET A 93 0.24 -7.72 -9.87
N ALA A 94 -0.19 -7.04 -8.79
CA ALA A 94 -1.52 -7.20 -8.26
C ALA A 94 -2.62 -6.76 -9.25
N ALA A 95 -2.37 -5.66 -9.98
CA ALA A 95 -3.28 -5.18 -11.01
C ALA A 95 -3.43 -6.15 -12.18
N GLU A 96 -2.32 -6.79 -12.58
CA GLU A 96 -2.29 -7.83 -13.60
C GLU A 96 -3.05 -9.07 -13.12
N ALA A 97 -2.74 -9.59 -11.93
CA ALA A 97 -3.40 -10.73 -11.33
C ALA A 97 -4.92 -10.53 -11.22
N TYR A 98 -5.36 -9.35 -10.77
CA TYR A 98 -6.78 -8.96 -10.78
C TYR A 98 -7.38 -9.04 -12.18
N SER A 99 -6.69 -8.47 -13.17
CA SER A 99 -7.17 -8.38 -14.54
C SER A 99 -7.27 -9.75 -15.21
N GLU A 100 -6.33 -10.65 -14.93
CA GLU A 100 -6.34 -12.04 -15.42
C GLU A 100 -7.46 -12.86 -14.77
N ALA A 101 -7.69 -12.70 -13.47
CA ALA A 101 -8.81 -13.34 -12.76
C ALA A 101 -10.16 -12.96 -13.39
N ILE A 102 -10.39 -11.66 -13.64
CA ILE A 102 -11.61 -11.18 -14.31
C ILE A 102 -11.74 -11.75 -15.73
N LYS A 103 -10.64 -11.76 -16.51
CA LYS A 103 -10.64 -12.34 -17.87
C LYS A 103 -10.96 -13.84 -17.87
N SER A 104 -10.61 -14.53 -16.79
CA SER A 104 -10.86 -15.96 -16.58
C SER A 104 -12.29 -16.25 -16.10
N GLY A 105 -13.12 -15.22 -15.92
CA GLY A 105 -14.53 -15.35 -15.53
C GLY A 105 -14.79 -15.36 -14.03
N LEU A 106 -13.79 -15.08 -13.20
CA LEU A 106 -13.98 -14.89 -11.77
C LEU A 106 -14.70 -13.58 -11.48
N ASP A 107 -15.39 -13.54 -10.34
CA ASP A 107 -16.04 -12.30 -9.91
C ASP A 107 -15.04 -11.31 -9.29
N HIS A 108 -15.54 -10.11 -8.99
CA HIS A 108 -14.72 -9.03 -8.44
C HIS A 108 -14.17 -9.29 -7.03
N ILE A 109 -14.82 -10.16 -6.24
CA ILE A 109 -14.37 -10.52 -4.90
C ILE A 109 -13.19 -11.47 -5.03
N GLN A 110 -13.36 -12.55 -5.79
CA GLN A 110 -12.31 -13.54 -6.02
C GLN A 110 -11.07 -12.93 -6.70
N ALA A 111 -11.27 -12.05 -7.68
CA ALA A 111 -10.17 -11.34 -8.32
C ALA A 111 -9.44 -10.40 -7.35
N ALA A 112 -10.15 -9.78 -6.40
CA ALA A 112 -9.55 -8.93 -5.38
C ALA A 112 -8.74 -9.74 -4.36
N GLU A 113 -9.20 -10.93 -3.97
CA GLU A 113 -8.46 -11.86 -3.10
C GLU A 113 -7.12 -12.24 -3.75
N ILE A 114 -7.14 -12.73 -5.00
CA ILE A 114 -5.92 -13.10 -5.74
C ILE A 114 -4.93 -11.92 -5.86
N ALA A 115 -5.47 -10.72 -6.12
CA ALA A 115 -4.65 -9.51 -6.24
C ALA A 115 -4.06 -9.10 -4.89
N ASN A 116 -4.80 -9.22 -3.78
CA ASN A 116 -4.31 -8.93 -2.45
C ASN A 116 -3.25 -9.94 -2.00
N ASP A 117 -3.44 -11.22 -2.28
CA ASP A 117 -2.42 -12.25 -2.03
C ASP A 117 -1.13 -11.89 -2.76
N THR A 118 -1.24 -11.49 -4.03
CA THR A 118 -0.08 -11.02 -4.81
C THR A 118 0.55 -9.77 -4.20
N LEU A 119 -0.28 -8.82 -3.74
CA LEU A 119 0.15 -7.52 -3.22
C LEU A 119 0.91 -7.62 -1.89
N PHE A 120 0.44 -8.49 -0.99
CA PHE A 120 0.94 -8.60 0.39
C PHE A 120 1.82 -9.82 0.65
N ASN A 121 2.01 -10.69 -0.34
CA ASN A 121 2.91 -11.84 -0.22
C ASN A 121 4.32 -11.43 0.25
N GLY A 122 4.81 -12.09 1.29
CA GLY A 122 6.09 -11.82 1.96
C GLY A 122 6.06 -10.62 2.90
N LEU A 123 4.90 -10.03 3.16
CA LEU A 123 4.75 -8.85 4.02
C LEU A 123 3.78 -9.09 5.20
N HIS A 124 3.23 -10.29 5.38
CA HIS A 124 2.28 -10.54 6.47
C HIS A 124 2.97 -10.50 7.83
N PHE A 125 4.17 -11.06 7.93
CA PHE A 125 5.00 -10.94 9.12
C PHE A 125 5.83 -9.65 9.08
N SER A 126 5.71 -8.82 10.11
CA SER A 126 6.46 -7.57 10.24
C SER A 126 7.37 -7.59 11.47
N PRO A 127 8.70 -7.58 11.26
CA PRO A 127 9.68 -7.34 12.33
C PRO A 127 9.46 -6.01 13.07
N TYR A 128 8.94 -4.99 12.39
CA TYR A 128 8.61 -3.71 13.01
C TYR A 128 7.42 -3.82 13.96
N ASN A 129 6.33 -4.46 13.52
CA ASN A 129 5.12 -4.60 14.33
C ASN A 129 5.36 -5.43 15.59
N ILE A 130 6.16 -6.50 15.52
CA ILE A 130 6.47 -7.30 16.72
C ILE A 130 7.24 -6.47 17.77
N ILE A 131 8.14 -5.58 17.36
CA ILE A 131 8.82 -4.68 18.31
C ILE A 131 7.81 -3.69 18.90
N VAL A 132 6.93 -3.10 18.08
CA VAL A 132 5.87 -2.20 18.58
C VAL A 132 4.96 -2.91 19.57
N GLU A 133 4.56 -4.14 19.28
CA GLU A 133 3.74 -4.99 20.15
C GLU A 133 4.45 -5.27 21.48
N ILE A 134 5.73 -5.67 21.43
CA ILE A 134 6.53 -5.87 22.64
C ILE A 134 6.61 -4.60 23.48
N LEU A 135 6.84 -3.44 22.86
CA LEU A 135 6.89 -2.16 23.58
C LEU A 135 5.56 -1.84 24.26
N TRP A 136 4.42 -2.17 23.64
CA TRP A 136 3.11 -1.98 24.25
C TRP A 136 2.80 -2.97 25.37
N ASN A 137 3.22 -4.23 25.23
CA ASN A 137 2.83 -5.29 26.16
C ASN A 137 3.77 -5.39 27.36
N GLU A 138 5.07 -5.26 27.13
CA GLU A 138 6.11 -5.56 28.12
C GLU A 138 6.79 -4.30 28.67
N PHE A 139 6.74 -3.18 27.94
CA PHE A 139 7.49 -1.96 28.27
C PHE A 139 6.61 -0.69 28.30
N SER A 140 5.32 -0.85 28.63
CA SER A 140 4.38 0.29 28.63
C SER A 140 4.62 1.32 29.72
N ASP A 141 5.35 0.94 30.78
CA ASP A 141 5.75 1.84 31.87
C ASP A 141 6.97 2.71 31.47
N GLU A 142 7.83 2.21 30.59
CA GLU A 142 9.03 2.87 30.08
C GLU A 142 8.75 3.67 28.80
N VAL A 143 7.94 3.10 27.89
CA VAL A 143 7.66 3.66 26.57
C VAL A 143 6.16 3.84 26.39
N SER A 144 5.73 5.10 26.27
CA SER A 144 4.30 5.37 26.07
C SER A 144 3.83 4.84 24.70
N PRO A 145 2.56 4.38 24.59
CA PRO A 145 2.05 3.79 23.34
C PRO A 145 2.19 4.69 22.11
N GLY A 146 2.12 6.02 22.29
CA GLY A 146 2.29 6.99 21.21
C GLY A 146 3.73 7.14 20.71
N LYS A 147 4.73 6.72 21.48
CA LYS A 147 6.16 6.73 21.11
C LYS A 147 6.65 5.38 20.60
N ALA A 148 5.93 4.29 20.87
CA ALA A 148 6.35 2.92 20.54
C ALA A 148 6.78 2.76 19.07
N GLY A 149 6.07 3.39 18.13
CA GLY A 149 6.45 3.33 16.71
C GLY A 149 7.76 4.06 16.37
N GLU A 150 8.09 5.14 17.07
CA GLU A 150 9.37 5.84 16.89
C GLU A 150 10.50 5.05 17.54
N THR A 151 10.30 4.59 18.77
CA THR A 151 11.27 3.75 19.49
C THR A 151 11.53 2.42 18.76
N ALA A 152 10.51 1.80 18.17
CA ALA A 152 10.69 0.58 17.37
C ALA A 152 11.58 0.80 16.14
N LYS A 153 11.57 2.01 15.54
CA LYS A 153 12.48 2.35 14.44
C LYS A 153 13.93 2.47 14.92
N GLU A 154 14.13 3.03 16.11
CA GLU A 154 15.45 3.18 16.72
C GLU A 154 16.05 1.83 17.14
N LEU A 155 15.22 0.92 17.66
CA LEU A 155 15.63 -0.43 18.06
C LEU A 155 15.85 -1.40 16.89
N MET A 156 15.24 -1.14 15.73
CA MET A 156 15.27 -2.04 14.57
C MET A 156 16.69 -2.50 14.15
N PRO A 157 17.70 -1.61 14.04
CA PRO A 157 19.05 -2.00 13.65
C PRO A 157 19.70 -2.97 14.65
N GLU A 158 19.46 -2.78 15.94
CA GLU A 158 20.02 -3.62 17.01
C GLU A 158 19.36 -5.00 17.06
N CYS A 159 18.06 -5.08 16.78
CA CYS A 159 17.31 -6.33 16.73
C CYS A 159 17.57 -7.14 15.44
N GLN A 160 18.23 -6.58 14.43
CA GLN A 160 18.38 -7.25 13.12
C GLN A 160 19.16 -8.57 13.19
N ALA A 161 20.15 -8.65 14.08
CA ALA A 161 20.91 -9.87 14.32
C ALA A 161 20.07 -11.00 14.93
N ILE A 162 19.00 -10.67 15.66
CA ILE A 162 18.06 -11.63 16.23
C ILE A 162 17.17 -12.16 15.12
N PHE A 163 16.53 -11.27 14.35
CA PHE A 163 15.67 -11.67 13.23
C PHE A 163 16.39 -12.57 12.22
N ALA A 164 17.68 -12.33 11.97
CA ALA A 164 18.49 -13.15 11.07
C ALA A 164 18.68 -14.62 11.52
N LYS A 165 18.38 -14.96 12.78
CA LYS A 165 18.43 -16.33 13.31
C LYS A 165 17.18 -17.14 12.93
N TYR A 166 16.11 -16.47 12.52
CA TYR A 166 14.81 -17.07 12.27
C TYR A 166 14.45 -17.03 10.78
N ASN A 167 13.78 -18.07 10.31
CA ASN A 167 13.30 -18.14 8.93
C ASN A 167 11.92 -17.47 8.81
N LEU A 168 11.91 -16.15 8.92
CA LEU A 168 10.69 -15.34 8.88
C LEU A 168 9.97 -15.49 7.53
N ASN A 169 8.67 -15.69 7.59
CA ASN A 169 7.76 -15.83 6.46
C ASN A 169 6.36 -15.37 6.89
N ASP A 170 5.40 -15.37 5.96
CA ASP A 170 4.06 -14.83 6.20
C ASP A 170 3.30 -15.54 7.32
N ASP A 171 3.54 -16.84 7.52
CA ASP A 171 2.88 -17.66 8.54
C ASP A 171 3.69 -17.73 9.83
N TYR A 172 4.80 -16.99 9.95
CA TYR A 172 5.75 -17.15 11.06
C TYR A 172 5.11 -16.91 12.43
N ALA A 173 4.11 -16.02 12.52
CA ALA A 173 3.39 -15.75 13.76
C ALA A 173 2.66 -16.99 14.32
N GLU A 174 2.31 -17.95 13.46
CA GLU A 174 1.59 -19.18 13.83
C GLU A 174 2.54 -20.35 14.15
N THR A 175 3.85 -20.13 14.05
CA THR A 175 4.87 -21.16 14.31
C THR A 175 5.13 -21.34 15.80
N THR A 176 5.67 -22.49 16.18
CA THR A 176 6.08 -22.72 17.58
C THR A 176 7.31 -21.90 17.99
N GLU A 177 8.09 -21.44 17.02
CA GLU A 177 9.29 -20.64 17.17
C GLU A 177 8.98 -19.17 17.42
N TYR A 178 7.75 -18.71 17.15
CA TYR A 178 7.32 -17.33 17.39
C TYR A 178 7.59 -16.89 18.84
N GLN A 179 7.22 -17.73 19.81
CA GLN A 179 7.43 -17.43 21.23
C GLN A 179 8.92 -17.35 21.61
N SER A 180 9.78 -18.10 20.93
CA SER A 180 11.23 -18.00 21.13
C SER A 180 11.76 -16.67 20.64
N LEU A 181 11.34 -16.23 19.44
CA LEU A 181 11.68 -14.92 18.89
C LEU A 181 11.20 -13.79 19.80
N TYR A 182 9.93 -13.84 20.23
CA TYR A 182 9.34 -12.84 21.12
C TYR A 182 10.15 -12.72 22.42
N THR A 183 10.45 -13.84 23.07
CA THR A 183 11.22 -13.84 24.34
C THR A 183 12.63 -13.27 24.15
N GLU A 184 13.31 -13.62 23.06
CA GLU A 184 14.66 -13.12 22.78
C GLU A 184 14.67 -11.61 22.51
N LEU A 185 13.67 -11.11 21.78
CA LEU A 185 13.48 -9.67 21.53
C LEU A 185 13.19 -8.93 22.84
N VAL A 186 12.30 -9.44 23.70
CA VAL A 186 12.01 -8.82 25.01
C VAL A 186 13.28 -8.67 25.84
N GLY A 187 14.07 -9.74 25.97
CA GLY A 187 15.33 -9.69 26.74
C GLY A 187 16.33 -8.70 26.16
N THR A 188 16.39 -8.58 24.83
CA THR A 188 17.30 -7.64 24.15
C THR A 188 16.84 -6.20 24.31
N ILE A 189 15.54 -5.92 24.11
CA ILE A 189 14.96 -4.59 24.25
C ILE A 189 15.11 -4.08 25.69
N LEU A 190 14.92 -4.93 26.69
CA LEU A 190 15.17 -4.58 28.10
C LEU A 190 16.60 -4.04 28.29
N ILE A 191 17.61 -4.75 27.78
CA ILE A 191 19.02 -4.36 27.88
C ILE A 191 19.27 -3.03 27.13
N LEU A 192 18.67 -2.85 25.95
CA LEU A 192 18.84 -1.64 25.15
C LEU A 192 18.25 -0.42 25.85
N LEU A 193 17.02 -0.54 26.37
CA LEU A 193 16.36 0.55 27.10
C LEU A 193 17.09 0.91 28.41
N GLU A 194 17.61 -0.08 29.14
CA GLU A 194 18.41 0.17 30.35
C GLU A 194 19.72 0.93 30.06
N ASN A 195 20.34 0.70 28.90
CA ASN A 195 21.58 1.37 28.50
C ASN A 195 21.37 2.81 28.00
N GLU A 196 20.22 3.11 27.37
CA GLU A 196 19.89 4.46 26.91
C GLU A 196 19.38 5.39 28.03
N LEU A 197 18.90 4.81 29.13
CA LEU A 197 18.42 5.55 30.32
C LEU A 197 19.55 5.93 31.32
N GLN A 198 20.82 5.63 31.00
CA GLN A 198 22.01 6.00 31.79
C GLN A 198 22.74 7.21 31.19
#